data_AF-A0A9E7K936-F1
#
_entry.id   AF-A0A9E7K936-F1
#
_cell.length_a   1.000
_cell.length_b   1.000
_cell.length_c   1.000
_cell.angle_alpha   90.00
_cell.angle_beta   90.00
_cell.angle_gamma   90.00
#
_symmetry.space_group_name_H-M   'P 1'
#
loop_
_entity.id
_entity.type
_entity.pdbx_description
1 polymer ?
#
loop_
_entity_poly.entity_id
_entity_poly.type
_entity_poly.pdbx_seq_one_letter_code
_entity_poly.pdbx_strand_id
1 'polypeptide(L)'
;MRPKAFFGSLYRCLARGARSVLQLYAENMDQSEMIMTYAMRAGFAGGIVVDWPHSSKARKAYLILTCGPPSMQTSLPKGKGEDGEMCSEEESDDDEHQTVGIYDRDQPWKKLKTNKKGKGREWVLQKKEQTRRKGHAVPPDTKYTARKRKAHF
;
A
#
# COMPACT_ATOMS: atom_id res chain seq x y z
N MET A 1 13.78 -13.67 11.45
CA MET A 1 14.20 -12.62 10.47
C MET A 1 13.11 -12.23 9.45
N ARG A 2 12.32 -13.16 8.91
CA ARG A 2 11.33 -12.83 7.86
C ARG A 2 10.22 -11.82 8.25
N PRO A 3 9.62 -11.86 9.45
CA PRO A 3 8.55 -10.92 9.82
C PRO A 3 9.04 -9.46 9.87
N LYS A 4 10.26 -9.24 10.39
CA LYS A 4 10.89 -7.92 10.41
C LYS A 4 11.05 -7.34 9.00
N ALA A 5 11.45 -8.16 8.03
CA ALA A 5 11.58 -7.72 6.64
C ALA A 5 10.22 -7.38 6.03
N PHE A 6 9.21 -8.23 6.25
CA PHE A 6 7.84 -8.01 5.78
C PHE A 6 7.23 -6.70 6.30
N PHE A 7 7.22 -6.50 7.62
CA PHE A 7 6.65 -5.27 8.19
C PHE A 7 7.48 -4.04 7.83
N GLY A 8 8.80 -4.18 7.70
CA GLY A 8 9.67 -3.10 7.24
C GLY A 8 9.39 -2.67 5.80
N SER A 9 9.12 -3.60 4.89
CA SER A 9 8.73 -3.25 3.52
C SER A 9 7.30 -2.74 3.45
N LEU A 10 6.37 -3.37 4.18
CA LEU A 10 4.97 -2.94 4.24
C LEU A 10 4.85 -1.50 4.73
N TYR A 11 5.58 -1.13 5.79
CA TYR A 11 5.58 0.24 6.33
C TYR A 11 6.07 1.27 5.30
N ARG A 12 7.05 0.91 4.46
CA ARG A 12 7.58 1.79 3.40
C ARG A 12 6.62 1.94 2.22
N CYS A 13 5.77 0.95 1.97
CA CYS A 13 4.78 0.98 0.89
C CYS A 13 3.50 1.74 1.26
N LEU A 14 3.24 1.92 2.55
CA LEU A 14 2.00 2.53 3.05
C LEU A 14 2.16 4.05 3.28
N ALA A 15 1.10 4.80 2.99
CA ALA A 15 1.02 6.22 3.32
C ALA A 15 0.88 6.43 4.84
N ARG A 16 1.27 7.60 5.31
CA ARG A 16 1.04 8.02 6.71
C ARG A 16 -0.46 8.01 6.99
N GLY A 17 -0.88 7.38 8.08
CA GLY A 17 -2.28 7.19 8.45
C GLY A 17 -2.98 6.03 7.75
N ALA A 18 -2.31 5.30 6.85
CA ALA A 18 -2.91 4.13 6.20
C ALA A 18 -3.15 3.01 7.21
N ARG A 19 -4.24 2.28 7.00
CA ARG A 19 -4.63 1.11 7.80
C ARG A 19 -4.35 -0.16 7.00
N SER A 20 -3.89 -1.20 7.69
CA SER A 20 -3.67 -2.53 7.16
C SER A 20 -4.37 -3.53 8.07
N VAL A 21 -5.13 -4.45 7.47
CA VAL A 21 -5.81 -5.53 8.18
C VAL A 21 -5.28 -6.85 7.62
N LEU A 22 -4.79 -7.70 8.50
CA LEU A 22 -4.19 -8.99 8.16
C LEU A 22 -4.90 -10.08 8.94
N GLN A 23 -5.52 -11.02 8.24
CA GLN A 23 -6.07 -12.22 8.88
C GLN A 23 -4.92 -13.16 9.25
N LEU A 24 -4.90 -13.62 10.50
CA LEU A 24 -3.86 -14.48 11.05
C LEU A 24 -4.46 -15.76 11.61
N TYR A 25 -3.81 -16.88 11.33
CA TYR A 25 -4.05 -18.17 11.97
C TYR A 25 -2.76 -18.56 12.69
N ALA A 26 -2.65 -18.12 13.95
CA ALA A 26 -1.54 -18.50 14.82
C ALA A 26 -1.90 -19.80 15.56
N GLU A 27 -0.94 -20.70 15.69
CA GLU A 27 -1.13 -21.94 16.45
C GLU A 27 -1.07 -21.66 17.96
N ASN A 28 -0.18 -20.75 18.38
CA ASN A 28 0.06 -20.38 19.77
C ASN A 28 -0.09 -18.86 19.98
N MET A 29 -0.40 -18.45 21.21
CA MET A 29 -0.46 -17.03 21.58
C MET A 29 0.91 -16.35 21.49
N ASP A 30 1.99 -17.06 21.82
CA ASP A 30 3.36 -16.52 21.70
C ASP A 30 3.69 -16.12 20.26
N GLN A 31 3.16 -16.84 19.27
CA GLN A 31 3.36 -16.50 17.86
C GLN A 31 2.63 -15.20 17.48
N SER A 32 1.40 -15.00 17.98
CA SER A 32 0.65 -13.77 17.71
C SER A 32 1.30 -12.57 18.39
N GLU A 33 1.75 -12.72 19.64
CA GLU A 33 2.53 -11.70 20.36
C GLU A 33 3.85 -11.37 19.65
N MET A 34 4.58 -12.37 19.18
CA MET A 34 5.81 -12.17 18.41
C MET A 34 5.54 -11.35 17.14
N ILE A 35 4.49 -11.67 16.38
CA ILE A 35 4.09 -10.92 15.18
C ILE A 35 3.74 -9.47 15.54
N MET A 36 2.95 -9.27 16.60
CA MET A 36 2.56 -7.95 17.08
C MET A 36 3.78 -7.13 17.49
N THR A 37 4.73 -7.73 18.20
CA THR A 37 5.98 -7.09 18.64
C THR A 37 6.81 -6.62 17.44
N TYR A 38 6.89 -7.40 16.37
CA TYR A 38 7.58 -6.99 15.15
C TYR A 38 6.86 -5.87 14.39
N ALA A 39 5.53 -5.88 14.36
CA ALA A 39 4.75 -4.79 13.76
C ALA A 39 4.94 -3.48 14.54
N MET A 40 4.89 -3.52 15.87
CA MET A 40 5.17 -2.37 16.73
C MET A 40 6.59 -1.84 16.53
N ARG A 41 7.60 -2.72 16.47
CA ARG A 41 8.99 -2.33 16.18
C ARG A 41 9.18 -1.71 14.79
N ALA A 42 8.32 -2.01 13.82
CA ALA A 42 8.36 -1.38 12.50
C ALA A 42 7.71 0.01 12.47
N GLY A 43 6.99 0.41 13.52
CA GLY A 43 6.32 1.70 13.64
C GLY A 43 4.81 1.65 13.40
N PHE A 44 4.20 0.46 13.37
CA PHE A 44 2.75 0.33 13.35
C PHE A 44 2.15 0.48 14.75
N ALA A 45 0.97 1.09 14.82
CA ALA A 45 0.12 1.10 16.02
C ALA A 45 -1.15 0.28 15.77
N GLY A 46 -1.67 -0.41 16.79
CA GLY A 46 -2.90 -1.19 16.66
C GLY A 46 -2.92 -2.44 17.54
N GLY A 47 -3.72 -3.44 17.15
CA GLY A 47 -3.97 -4.63 17.96
C GLY A 47 -4.63 -5.76 17.18
N ILE A 48 -4.91 -6.85 17.90
CA ILE A 48 -5.57 -8.04 17.36
C ILE A 48 -7.05 -8.01 17.79
N VAL A 49 -7.95 -8.21 16.84
CA VAL A 49 -9.38 -8.39 17.06
C VAL A 49 -9.74 -9.82 16.69
N VAL A 50 -10.53 -10.48 17.54
CA VAL A 50 -10.93 -11.87 17.34
C VAL A 50 -12.44 -11.92 17.16
N ASP A 51 -12.87 -12.38 16.00
CA ASP A 51 -14.27 -12.72 15.75
C ASP A 51 -14.57 -14.10 16.34
N TRP A 52 -15.75 -14.25 16.94
CA TRP A 52 -16.26 -15.49 17.54
C TRP A 52 -15.30 -16.12 18.57
N PRO A 53 -15.00 -15.43 19.69
CA PRO A 53 -14.03 -15.91 20.66
C PRO A 53 -14.39 -17.28 21.26
N HIS A 54 -15.69 -17.57 21.40
CA HIS A 54 -16.23 -18.80 21.99
C HIS A 54 -16.26 -20.00 21.04
N SER A 55 -16.08 -19.82 19.72
CA SER A 55 -16.12 -20.91 18.75
C SER A 55 -14.73 -21.20 18.19
N SER A 56 -14.17 -22.38 18.47
CA SER A 56 -12.87 -22.78 17.90
C SER A 56 -12.91 -22.98 16.38
N LYS A 57 -14.07 -23.38 15.83
CA LYS A 57 -14.25 -23.64 14.40
C LYS A 57 -14.44 -22.36 13.57
N ALA A 58 -15.07 -21.34 14.15
CA ALA A 58 -15.36 -20.07 13.47
C ALA A 58 -14.41 -18.93 13.87
N ARG A 59 -13.47 -19.16 14.79
CA ARG A 59 -12.53 -18.15 15.27
C ARG A 59 -11.71 -17.57 14.12
N LYS A 60 -11.71 -16.25 13.99
CA LYS A 60 -10.85 -15.53 13.05
C LYS A 60 -10.16 -14.39 13.79
N ALA A 61 -8.83 -14.38 13.77
CA ALA A 61 -8.03 -13.31 14.33
C ALA A 61 -7.59 -12.35 13.22
N TYR A 62 -7.79 -11.06 13.46
CA TYR A 62 -7.46 -9.96 12.57
C TYR A 62 -6.46 -9.04 13.26
N LEU A 63 -5.27 -8.89 12.68
CA LEU A 63 -4.29 -7.91 13.10
C LEU A 63 -4.57 -6.60 12.35
N ILE A 64 -4.97 -5.58 13.12
CA ILE A 64 -5.31 -4.26 12.60
C ILE A 64 -4.17 -3.31 12.95
N LEU A 65 -3.53 -2.76 11.92
CA LEU A 65 -2.36 -1.89 12.02
C LEU A 65 -2.63 -0.54 11.38
N THR A 66 -2.10 0.52 11.98
CA THR A 66 -2.11 1.89 11.48
C THR A 66 -0.66 2.36 11.31
N CYS A 67 -0.34 2.92 10.14
CA CYS A 67 1.00 3.36 9.78
C CYS A 67 1.25 4.81 10.24
N GLY A 68 2.21 5.01 11.15
CA GLY A 68 2.64 6.33 11.62
C GLY A 68 1.93 6.80 12.90
N PRO A 69 2.37 7.93 13.48
CA PRO A 69 1.79 8.45 14.70
C PRO A 69 0.30 8.73 14.49
N PRO A 70 -0.56 8.50 15.50
CA PRO A 70 -1.97 8.87 15.42
C PRO A 70 -2.00 10.37 15.16
N SER A 71 -2.29 10.76 13.92
CA SER A 71 -2.55 12.16 13.59
C SER A 71 -3.75 12.55 14.45
N MET A 72 -3.67 13.70 15.14
CA MET A 72 -4.79 14.28 15.90
C MET A 72 -6.09 14.45 15.06
N GLN A 73 -6.05 14.19 13.75
CA GLN A 73 -7.17 14.23 12.82
C GLN A 73 -7.76 12.86 12.43
N THR A 74 -7.33 11.72 13.01
CA THR A 74 -8.07 10.47 12.80
C THR A 74 -9.19 10.38 13.83
N SER A 75 -10.31 11.05 13.57
CA SER A 75 -11.55 10.80 14.31
C SER A 75 -11.86 9.30 14.20
N LEU A 76 -11.82 8.59 15.33
CA LEU A 76 -12.32 7.22 15.37
C LEU A 76 -13.79 7.26 14.94
N PRO A 77 -14.23 6.39 14.01
CA PRO A 77 -15.66 6.30 13.71
C PRO A 77 -16.41 5.97 15.01
N LYS A 78 -17.43 6.78 15.32
CA LYS A 78 -18.29 6.57 16.49
C LYS A 78 -18.98 5.21 16.32
N GLY A 79 -18.78 4.30 17.26
CA GLY A 79 -19.33 2.95 17.22
C GLY A 79 -20.86 3.00 17.09
N LYS A 80 -21.38 2.26 16.12
CA LYS A 80 -22.83 2.12 15.88
C LYS A 80 -23.38 1.22 16.99
N GLY A 81 -24.10 1.81 17.94
CA GLY A 81 -24.81 1.09 19.00
C GLY A 81 -25.96 0.26 18.44
N GLU A 82 -26.31 -0.79 19.18
CA GLU A 82 -27.42 -1.69 18.95
C GLU A 82 -28.76 -1.05 19.33
N ASP A 83 -29.59 -0.80 18.33
CA ASP A 83 -31.04 -0.72 18.46
C ASP A 83 -31.65 -1.11 17.11
N GLY A 84 -32.17 -2.33 17.07
CA GLY A 84 -32.81 -2.89 15.88
C GLY A 84 -34.21 -2.31 15.71
N GLU A 85 -34.52 -1.92 14.48
CA GLU A 85 -35.77 -2.26 13.79
C GLU A 85 -35.61 -2.01 12.28
N MET A 86 -36.29 -2.84 11.50
CA MET A 86 -36.16 -3.00 10.06
C MET A 86 -37.34 -2.29 9.35
N CYS A 87 -37.05 -1.74 8.16
CA CYS A 87 -37.98 -1.43 7.06
C CYS A 87 -39.01 -0.29 7.24
N SER A 88 -38.84 0.78 6.46
CA SER A 88 -39.86 1.21 5.47
C SER A 88 -39.18 2.01 4.36
N GLU A 89 -39.54 1.65 3.14
CA GLU A 89 -39.17 2.29 1.88
C GLU A 89 -39.93 3.61 1.63
N GLU A 90 -39.48 4.29 0.57
CA GLU A 90 -40.21 5.27 -0.27
C GLU A 90 -40.44 6.66 0.35
N GLU A 91 -40.40 7.80 -0.33
CA GLU A 91 -39.99 8.33 -1.64
C GLU A 91 -40.37 9.84 -1.55
N SER A 92 -39.94 10.64 -2.54
CA SER A 92 -40.46 11.98 -2.86
C SER A 92 -39.92 13.18 -2.03
N ASP A 93 -39.01 14.00 -2.59
CA ASP A 93 -39.26 15.22 -3.41
C ASP A 93 -39.50 16.43 -2.47
N ASP A 94 -38.83 17.58 -2.55
CA ASP A 94 -38.40 18.38 -3.70
C ASP A 94 -37.47 19.52 -3.20
N ASP A 95 -36.65 20.06 -4.10
CA ASP A 95 -36.10 21.43 -4.16
C ASP A 95 -35.21 21.98 -3.00
N GLU A 96 -34.06 22.65 -3.17
CA GLU A 96 -33.57 23.52 -4.22
C GLU A 96 -32.01 23.53 -4.23
N HIS A 97 -31.46 23.58 -5.45
CA HIS A 97 -30.26 24.35 -5.85
C HIS A 97 -28.98 24.34 -4.99
N GLN A 98 -28.02 23.47 -5.34
CA GLN A 98 -26.62 23.90 -5.46
C GLN A 98 -25.78 22.99 -6.38
N THR A 99 -25.74 23.39 -7.66
CA THR A 99 -24.63 23.24 -8.63
C THR A 99 -23.65 22.08 -8.43
N VAL A 100 -23.82 21.04 -9.26
CA VAL A 100 -22.80 20.03 -9.56
C VAL A 100 -21.56 20.65 -10.19
N GLY A 101 -20.59 21.00 -9.34
CA GLY A 101 -19.21 21.18 -9.76
C GLY A 101 -18.61 19.81 -10.04
N ILE A 102 -18.45 19.46 -11.32
CA ILE A 102 -17.51 18.43 -11.75
C ILE A 102 -16.13 18.99 -11.40
N TYR A 103 -15.68 18.75 -10.17
CA TYR A 103 -14.29 18.97 -9.80
C TYR A 103 -13.50 17.88 -10.49
N ASP A 104 -12.96 18.32 -11.62
CA ASP A 104 -11.87 17.78 -12.39
C ASP A 104 -11.03 16.75 -11.60
N ARG A 105 -10.76 15.60 -12.25
CA ARG A 105 -9.78 14.62 -11.78
C ARG A 105 -8.35 15.15 -11.94
N ASP A 106 -8.14 16.43 -11.66
CA ASP A 106 -6.85 17.03 -11.39
C ASP A 106 -6.43 16.67 -9.96
N GLN A 107 -6.24 15.37 -9.74
CA GLN A 107 -5.27 14.93 -8.77
C GLN A 107 -3.93 15.50 -9.30
N PRO A 108 -3.26 16.45 -8.62
CA PRO A 108 -1.92 16.80 -9.02
C PRO A 108 -1.12 15.52 -8.85
N TRP A 109 -0.84 14.84 -9.96
CA TRP A 109 0.19 13.82 -10.01
C TRP A 109 1.37 14.49 -9.37
N LYS A 110 1.68 14.06 -8.13
CA LYS A 110 2.94 14.37 -7.51
C LYS A 110 3.92 14.05 -8.60
N LYS A 111 4.55 15.09 -9.15
CA LYS A 111 5.67 14.96 -10.07
C LYS A 111 6.65 14.17 -9.23
N LEU A 112 6.60 12.84 -9.34
CA LEU A 112 7.72 11.99 -9.11
C LEU A 112 8.77 12.72 -9.93
N LYS A 113 9.71 13.38 -9.25
CA LYS A 113 10.87 13.94 -9.91
C LYS A 113 11.45 12.73 -10.61
N THR A 114 11.05 12.50 -11.86
CA THR A 114 11.70 11.62 -12.78
C THR A 114 13.06 12.24 -12.80
N ASN A 115 13.95 11.64 -12.04
CA ASN A 115 15.32 12.07 -11.94
C ASN A 115 15.77 12.09 -13.39
N LYS A 116 15.88 13.29 -13.99
CA LYS A 116 16.22 13.50 -15.41
C LYS A 116 17.64 12.98 -15.73
N LYS A 117 18.26 12.32 -14.76
CA LYS A 117 19.42 11.45 -14.87
C LYS A 117 18.98 9.99 -14.84
N GLY A 118 18.13 9.59 -15.80
CA GLY A 118 18.20 8.20 -16.27
C GLY A 118 19.64 7.95 -16.71
N LYS A 119 20.18 6.75 -16.45
CA LYS A 119 21.56 6.44 -16.81
C LYS A 119 21.72 6.67 -18.32
N GLY A 120 22.53 7.66 -18.69
CA GLY A 120 22.62 8.18 -20.06
C GLY A 120 23.17 7.14 -21.05
N ARG A 121 23.20 7.51 -22.33
CA ARG A 121 23.77 6.67 -23.40
C ARG A 121 25.17 6.16 -23.06
N GLU A 122 25.99 7.00 -22.43
CA GLU A 122 27.33 6.67 -21.96
C GLU A 122 27.35 5.49 -20.98
N TRP A 123 26.40 5.43 -20.05
CA TRP A 123 26.30 4.29 -19.11
C TRP A 123 25.98 2.98 -19.83
N VAL A 124 25.14 3.03 -20.85
CA VAL A 124 24.82 1.85 -21.69
C VAL A 124 26.05 1.38 -22.44
N LEU A 125 26.85 2.30 -23.00
CA LEU A 125 28.10 1.97 -23.69
C LEU A 125 29.13 1.35 -22.75
N GLN A 126 29.30 1.92 -21.54
CA GLN A 126 30.21 1.37 -20.53
C GLN A 126 29.80 -0.05 -20.12
N LYS A 127 28.49 -0.33 -20.04
CA LYS A 127 27.99 -1.67 -19.75
C LYS A 127 28.21 -2.65 -20.89
N LYS A 128 28.00 -2.22 -22.13
CA LYS A 128 28.32 -3.04 -23.32
C LYS A 128 29.81 -3.38 -23.34
N GLU A 129 30.68 -2.43 -23.04
CA GLU A 129 32.13 -2.64 -22.99
C GLU A 129 32.55 -3.59 -21.87
N GLN A 130 31.98 -3.43 -20.67
CA GLN A 130 32.20 -4.36 -19.56
C GLN A 130 31.82 -5.80 -19.95
N THR A 131 30.72 -5.96 -20.69
CA THR A 131 30.23 -7.27 -21.14
C THR A 131 31.10 -7.85 -22.27
N ARG A 132 31.62 -7.02 -23.19
CA ARG A 132 32.63 -7.43 -24.19
C ARG A 132 33.92 -7.92 -23.53
N ARG A 133 34.43 -7.19 -22.53
CA ARG A 133 35.63 -7.58 -21.77
C ARG A 133 35.47 -8.91 -21.04
N LYS A 134 34.24 -9.27 -20.68
CA LYS A 134 33.89 -10.56 -20.08
C LYS A 134 33.69 -11.69 -21.10
N GLY A 135 33.86 -11.42 -22.40
CA GLY A 135 33.74 -12.41 -23.47
C GLY A 135 32.31 -12.78 -23.86
N HIS A 136 31.30 -12.02 -23.42
CA HIS A 136 29.92 -12.27 -23.83
C HIS A 136 29.64 -11.66 -25.21
N ALA A 137 28.74 -12.28 -25.98
CA ALA A 137 28.27 -11.74 -27.25
C ALA A 137 27.42 -10.47 -27.02
N VAL A 138 27.92 -9.31 -27.47
CA VAL A 138 27.25 -8.01 -27.33
C VAL A 138 26.97 -7.42 -28.71
N PRO A 139 25.75 -6.94 -29.00
CA PRO A 139 25.43 -6.29 -30.27
C PRO A 139 26.32 -5.07 -30.56
N PRO A 140 26.62 -4.74 -31.84
CA PRO A 140 27.40 -3.55 -32.20
C PRO A 140 26.71 -2.24 -31.78
N ASP A 141 27.48 -1.17 -31.68
CA ASP A 141 26.96 0.15 -31.32
C ASP A 141 26.41 0.86 -32.57
N THR A 142 25.11 1.14 -32.57
CA THR A 142 24.41 1.85 -33.66
C THR A 142 23.94 3.23 -33.21
N LYS A 143 23.56 4.09 -34.17
CA LYS A 143 22.95 5.41 -33.91
C LYS A 143 21.69 5.35 -33.02
N TYR A 144 21.04 4.19 -32.94
CA TYR A 144 19.81 3.97 -32.16
C TYR A 144 20.07 3.40 -30.76
N THR A 145 21.33 3.23 -30.35
CA THR A 145 21.69 2.77 -29.00
C THR A 145 21.17 3.71 -27.91
N ALA A 146 20.52 3.13 -26.89
CA ALA A 146 19.92 3.86 -25.76
C ALA A 146 18.87 4.92 -26.14
N ARG A 147 18.33 4.89 -27.36
CA ARG A 147 17.26 5.80 -27.79
C ARG A 147 15.89 5.21 -27.45
N LYS A 148 14.95 6.07 -27.02
CA LYS A 148 13.56 5.68 -26.80
C LYS A 148 12.95 5.17 -28.11
N ARG A 149 12.42 3.94 -28.11
CA ARG A 149 11.68 3.37 -29.25
C ARG A 149 10.21 3.78 -29.18
N LYS A 150 9.57 3.97 -30.33
CA LYS A 150 8.11 4.18 -30.40
C LYS A 150 7.41 2.88 -30.01
N ALA A 151 6.23 3.00 -29.41
CA ALA A 151 5.43 1.85 -28.97
C ALA A 151 4.78 1.10 -30.15
N HIS A 152 4.68 1.74 -31.30
CA HIS A 152 4.15 1.18 -32.53
C HIS A 152 5.19 1.31 -33.66
N PHE A 153 5.14 0.36 -34.59
CA PHE A 153 6.00 0.30 -35.76
C PHE A 153 5.51 1.18 -36.91
#